data_AF-A0AA88YPY4-F1
#
_entry.id   AF-A0AA88YPY4-F1
#
_cell.length_a   1.000
_cell.length_b   1.000
_cell.length_c   1.000
_cell.angle_alpha   90.00
_cell.angle_beta   90.00
_cell.angle_gamma   90.00
#
_symmetry.space_group_name_H-M   'P 1'
#
loop_
_entity.id
_entity.type
_entity.pdbx_description
1 polymer ?
#
loop_
_entity_poly.entity_id
_entity_poly.type
_entity_poly.pdbx_seq_one_letter_code
_entity_poly.pdbx_strand_id
1 'polypeptide(L)'
;MNERFGKKDLPHIIRRQLQDVHQSTDETLEEFAEKVREMATDGYPDTPDHFIQTVAVDAFLKGCSNKHAALTALDKNPTSLDEAAQFLKSAVTNQRLILGNRKTEIKRVTFENSESDSDDEKPSF
;
A
#
# COMPACT_ATOMS: atom_id res chain seq x y z
N MET A 1 22.44 -19.26 -28.69
CA MET A 1 21.17 -18.53 -28.52
C MET A 1 20.56 -18.97 -27.20
N ASN A 2 20.17 -18.04 -26.32
CA ASN A 2 19.34 -18.18 -25.07
C ASN A 2 19.92 -17.63 -23.74
N GLU A 3 20.89 -16.72 -23.74
CA GLU A 3 21.33 -16.04 -22.48
C GLU A 3 20.80 -14.61 -22.32
N ARG A 4 19.74 -14.22 -23.06
CA ARG A 4 19.21 -12.84 -23.07
C ARG A 4 17.73 -12.72 -22.69
N PHE A 5 17.15 -13.71 -22.02
CA PHE A 5 15.87 -13.54 -21.33
C PHE A 5 16.14 -13.41 -19.83
N GLY A 6 16.10 -12.16 -19.36
CA GLY A 6 15.94 -11.73 -17.97
C GLY A 6 16.77 -12.45 -16.92
N LYS A 7 17.94 -11.91 -16.55
CA LYS A 7 18.52 -12.24 -15.24
C LYS A 7 17.53 -11.77 -14.17
N LYS A 8 16.84 -12.73 -13.57
CA LYS A 8 16.01 -12.51 -12.39
C LYS A 8 16.88 -11.95 -11.27
N ASP A 9 16.35 -10.95 -10.55
CA ASP A 9 17.09 -10.33 -9.45
C ASP A 9 17.51 -11.38 -8.40
N LEU A 10 18.60 -11.12 -7.68
CA LEU A 10 19.05 -12.02 -6.62
C LEU A 10 17.99 -12.08 -5.52
N PRO A 11 17.74 -13.24 -4.88
CA PRO A 11 16.65 -13.39 -3.92
C PRO A 11 16.63 -12.34 -2.79
N HIS A 12 17.80 -11.91 -2.31
CA HIS A 12 17.88 -10.87 -1.27
C HIS A 12 17.45 -9.48 -1.75
N ILE A 13 17.63 -9.17 -3.04
CA ILE A 13 17.14 -7.93 -3.66
C ILE A 13 15.61 -7.97 -3.73
N ILE A 14 15.06 -9.11 -4.17
CA ILE A 14 13.60 -9.30 -4.25
C ILE A 14 12.97 -9.22 -2.86
N ARG A 15 13.57 -9.82 -1.83
CA ARG A 15 13.12 -9.67 -0.45
C ARG A 15 13.07 -8.21 0.01
N ARG A 16 14.04 -7.39 -0.43
CA ARG A 16 14.03 -5.96 -0.13
C ARG A 16 12.90 -5.24 -0.88
N GLN A 17 12.74 -5.51 -2.18
CA GLN A 17 11.63 -4.96 -2.97
C GLN A 17 10.25 -5.36 -2.40
N LEU A 18 10.12 -6.59 -1.91
CA LEU A 18 8.91 -7.12 -1.29
C LEU A 18 8.54 -6.37 -0.01
N GLN A 19 9.52 -5.89 0.77
CA GLN A 19 9.27 -5.07 1.96
C GLN A 19 8.66 -3.70 1.63
N ASP A 20 9.03 -3.14 0.47
CA ASP A 20 8.62 -1.82 0.01
C ASP A 20 7.46 -1.87 -1.01
N VAL A 21 6.89 -3.07 -1.23
CA VAL A 21 5.86 -3.29 -2.24
C VAL A 21 4.56 -2.60 -1.86
N HIS A 22 3.94 -1.95 -2.83
CA HIS A 22 2.64 -1.31 -2.67
C HIS A 22 1.78 -1.50 -3.92
N GLN A 23 0.47 -1.48 -3.71
CA GLN A 23 -0.51 -1.53 -4.79
C GLN A 23 -0.49 -0.21 -5.55
N SER A 24 -0.34 -0.27 -6.88
CA SER A 24 -0.44 0.92 -7.74
C SER A 24 -1.89 1.43 -7.84
N THR A 25 -2.09 2.68 -8.24
CA THR A 25 -3.43 3.29 -8.34
C THR A 25 -4.36 2.58 -9.33
N ASP A 26 -3.80 2.05 -10.42
CA ASP A 26 -4.54 1.41 -11.51
C ASP A 26 -4.46 -0.12 -11.44
N GLU A 27 -3.81 -0.67 -10.42
CA GLU A 27 -3.61 -2.12 -10.24
C GLU A 27 -4.77 -2.71 -9.44
N THR A 28 -5.37 -3.77 -9.97
CA THR A 28 -6.42 -4.52 -9.27
C THR A 28 -5.85 -5.28 -8.07
N LEU A 29 -6.72 -5.71 -7.15
CA LEU A 29 -6.26 -6.48 -5.98
C LEU A 29 -5.69 -7.84 -6.40
N GLU A 30 -6.21 -8.43 -7.47
CA GLU A 30 -5.81 -9.71 -8.03
C GLU A 30 -4.43 -9.61 -8.67
N GLU A 31 -4.20 -8.59 -9.50
CA GLU A 31 -2.87 -8.33 -10.09
C GLU A 31 -1.84 -8.08 -8.99
N PHE A 32 -2.21 -7.30 -7.98
CA PHE A 32 -1.32 -7.03 -6.86
C PHE A 32 -1.00 -8.31 -6.06
N ALA A 33 -2.00 -9.15 -5.78
CA ALA A 33 -1.78 -10.42 -5.09
C ALA A 33 -0.87 -11.36 -5.89
N GLU A 34 -1.05 -11.45 -7.21
CA GLU A 34 -0.18 -12.24 -8.08
C GLU A 34 1.27 -11.74 -8.03
N LYS A 35 1.47 -10.42 -8.18
CA LYS A 35 2.80 -9.79 -8.09
C LYS A 35 3.49 -10.12 -6.76
N VAL A 36 2.76 -9.99 -5.65
CA VAL A 36 3.29 -10.31 -4.31
C VAL A 36 3.64 -11.80 -4.19
N ARG A 37 2.82 -12.69 -4.77
CA ARG A 37 3.07 -14.15 -4.78
C ARG A 37 4.34 -14.50 -5.53
N GLU A 38 4.52 -13.93 -6.73
CA GLU A 38 5.72 -14.14 -7.55
C GLU A 38 6.97 -13.66 -6.78
N MET A 39 6.95 -12.41 -6.30
CA MET A 39 8.06 -11.85 -5.53
C MET A 39 8.38 -12.66 -4.26
N ALA A 40 7.38 -13.16 -3.54
CA ALA A 40 7.60 -14.00 -2.36
C ALA A 40 8.23 -15.35 -2.73
N THR A 41 7.76 -16.00 -3.79
CA THR A 41 8.33 -17.26 -4.29
C THR A 41 9.80 -17.07 -4.70
N ASP A 42 10.09 -15.96 -5.36
CA ASP A 42 11.42 -15.66 -5.88
C ASP A 42 12.41 -15.18 -4.83
N GLY A 43 11.91 -14.49 -3.81
CA GLY A 43 12.70 -14.04 -2.67
C GLY A 43 13.09 -15.18 -1.72
N TYR A 44 12.38 -16.31 -1.78
CA TYR A 44 12.50 -17.42 -0.82
C TYR A 44 12.47 -18.81 -1.52
N PRO A 45 13.35 -19.09 -2.49
CA PRO A 45 13.26 -20.27 -3.37
C PRO A 45 13.36 -21.63 -2.64
N ASP A 46 14.07 -21.67 -1.50
CA ASP A 46 14.30 -22.91 -0.72
C ASP A 46 13.44 -22.95 0.57
N THR A 47 12.44 -22.07 0.68
CA THR A 47 11.60 -21.97 1.88
C THR A 47 10.30 -22.74 1.70
N PRO A 48 9.78 -23.43 2.73
CA PRO A 48 8.49 -24.11 2.63
C PRO A 48 7.34 -23.16 2.30
N ASP A 49 6.41 -23.60 1.45
CA ASP A 49 5.28 -22.79 0.94
C ASP A 49 4.47 -22.07 2.02
N HIS A 50 4.24 -22.71 3.18
CA HIS A 50 3.46 -22.09 4.27
C HIS A 50 4.15 -20.86 4.88
N PHE A 51 5.47 -20.85 4.94
CA PHE A 51 6.23 -19.67 5.34
C PHE A 51 6.19 -18.60 4.26
N ILE A 52 6.31 -18.99 2.98
CA ILE A 52 6.20 -18.06 1.84
C ILE A 52 4.82 -17.38 1.84
N GLN A 53 3.74 -18.14 2.06
CA GLN A 53 2.38 -17.62 2.16
C GLN A 53 2.23 -16.61 3.30
N THR A 54 2.82 -16.89 4.47
CA THR A 54 2.78 -15.96 5.60
C THR A 54 3.44 -14.62 5.23
N VAL A 55 4.62 -14.67 4.61
CA VAL A 55 5.33 -13.45 4.16
C VAL A 55 4.55 -12.73 3.06
N ALA A 56 3.94 -13.46 2.13
CA ALA A 56 3.15 -12.90 1.04
C ALA A 56 1.88 -12.21 1.56
N VAL A 57 1.14 -12.83 2.48
CA VAL A 57 -0.05 -12.24 3.13
C VAL A 57 0.32 -10.95 3.84
N ASP A 58 1.41 -10.96 4.61
CA ASP A 58 1.91 -9.78 5.31
C ASP A 58 2.24 -8.63 4.35
N ALA A 59 2.99 -8.93 3.29
CA ALA A 59 3.39 -7.95 2.28
C ALA A 59 2.18 -7.41 1.51
N PHE A 60 1.24 -8.29 1.13
CA PHE A 60 0.00 -7.92 0.46
C PHE A 60 -0.83 -6.95 1.32
N LEU A 61 -1.17 -7.32 2.55
CA LEU A 61 -2.01 -6.48 3.41
C LEU A 61 -1.31 -5.15 3.75
N LYS A 62 0.01 -5.15 3.99
CA LYS A 62 0.78 -3.92 4.22
C LYS A 62 0.84 -3.04 2.98
N GLY A 63 0.93 -3.62 1.79
CA GLY A 63 1.04 -2.92 0.51
C GLY A 63 -0.29 -2.43 -0.09
N CYS A 64 -1.44 -2.96 0.35
CA CYS A 64 -2.75 -2.57 -0.16
C CYS A 64 -3.07 -1.07 0.01
N SER A 65 -3.80 -0.52 -0.95
CA SER A 65 -4.21 0.90 -0.96
C SER A 65 -5.18 1.25 0.18
N ASN A 66 -6.22 0.43 0.41
CA ASN A 66 -7.19 0.65 1.49
C ASN A 66 -6.66 0.07 2.82
N LYS A 67 -5.94 0.89 3.59
CA LYS A 67 -5.34 0.50 4.87
C LYS A 67 -6.36 0.06 5.92
N HIS A 68 -7.55 0.66 5.94
CA HIS A 68 -8.57 0.29 6.94
C HIS A 68 -9.18 -1.08 6.65
N ALA A 69 -9.47 -1.37 5.38
CA ALA A 69 -9.90 -2.70 4.95
C ALA A 69 -8.79 -3.74 5.19
N ALA A 70 -7.52 -3.37 4.95
CA ALA A 70 -6.38 -4.26 5.18
C ALA A 70 -6.21 -4.62 6.66
N LEU A 71 -6.37 -3.65 7.57
CA LEU A 71 -6.38 -3.92 9.01
C LEU A 71 -7.52 -4.88 9.40
N THR A 72 -8.71 -4.65 8.85
CA THR A 72 -9.87 -5.54 9.09
C THR A 72 -9.63 -6.95 8.57
N ALA A 73 -8.92 -7.09 7.45
CA ALA A 73 -8.55 -8.39 6.90
C ALA A 73 -7.46 -9.06 7.74
N LEU A 74 -6.47 -8.30 8.23
CA LEU A 74 -5.40 -8.79 9.10
C LEU A 74 -5.94 -9.38 10.41
N ASP A 75 -6.92 -8.72 11.05
CA ASP A 75 -7.55 -9.19 12.29
C ASP A 75 -8.23 -10.58 12.14
N LYS A 76 -8.56 -10.98 10.91
CA LYS A 76 -9.14 -12.30 10.62
C LYS A 76 -8.09 -13.40 10.47
N ASN A 77 -6.80 -13.07 10.57
CA ASN A 77 -5.67 -13.99 10.45
C ASN A 77 -5.72 -14.88 9.18
N PRO A 78 -5.76 -14.29 7.98
CA PRO A 78 -5.75 -15.06 6.74
C PRO A 78 -4.45 -15.86 6.62
N THR A 79 -4.57 -17.10 6.14
CA THR A 79 -3.44 -18.03 6.00
C THR A 79 -2.96 -18.17 4.55
N SER A 80 -3.67 -17.54 3.61
CA SER A 80 -3.34 -17.50 2.19
C SER A 80 -3.68 -16.13 1.58
N LEU A 81 -3.03 -15.82 0.46
CA LEU A 81 -3.34 -14.61 -0.32
C LEU A 81 -4.81 -14.55 -0.77
N ASP A 82 -5.41 -15.70 -1.10
CA ASP A 82 -6.79 -15.76 -1.58
C ASP A 82 -7.77 -15.41 -0.44
N GLU A 83 -7.55 -15.95 0.76
CA GLU A 83 -8.31 -15.56 1.96
C GLU A 83 -8.14 -14.08 2.29
N ALA A 84 -6.90 -13.58 2.27
CA ALA A 84 -6.60 -12.18 2.54
C ALA A 84 -7.32 -11.25 1.53
N ALA A 85 -7.26 -11.58 0.24
CA ALA A 85 -7.95 -10.84 -0.81
C ALA A 85 -9.47 -10.89 -0.65
N GLN A 86 -10.04 -12.05 -0.28
CA GLN A 86 -11.47 -12.19 -0.04
C GLN A 86 -11.94 -11.35 1.16
N PHE A 87 -11.20 -11.39 2.28
CA PHE A 87 -11.51 -10.57 3.46
C PHE A 87 -11.39 -9.08 3.16
N LEU A 88 -10.36 -8.69 2.41
CA LEU A 88 -10.16 -7.31 2.00
C LEU A 88 -11.30 -6.82 1.11
N LYS A 89 -11.68 -7.57 0.07
CA LYS A 89 -12.82 -7.25 -0.81
C LYS A 89 -14.12 -7.11 -0.02
N SER A 90 -14.35 -8.02 0.92
CA SER A 90 -15.53 -7.99 1.79
C SER A 90 -15.52 -6.74 2.67
N ALA A 91 -14.37 -6.39 3.26
CA ALA A 91 -14.22 -5.20 4.08
C ALA A 91 -14.44 -3.91 3.28
N VAL A 92 -13.85 -3.79 2.08
CA VAL A 92 -14.06 -2.65 1.17
C VAL A 92 -15.54 -2.52 0.81
N THR A 93 -16.20 -3.64 0.48
CA THR A 93 -17.62 -3.65 0.11
C THR A 93 -18.49 -3.24 1.29
N ASN A 94 -18.25 -3.80 2.48
CA ASN A 94 -18.99 -3.47 3.70
C ASN A 94 -18.80 -2.00 4.10
N GLN A 95 -17.58 -1.48 4.02
CA GLN A 95 -17.31 -0.06 4.27
C GLN A 95 -18.14 0.83 3.32
N ARG A 96 -18.16 0.50 2.02
CA ARG A 96 -18.95 1.25 1.04
C ARG A 96 -20.45 1.18 1.33
N LEU A 97 -20.97 -0.02 1.65
CA LEU A 97 -22.40 -0.23 1.88
C LEU A 97 -22.90 0.39 3.19
N ILE A 98 -22.11 0.31 4.27
CA ILE A 98 -22.54 0.74 5.61
C ILE A 98 -22.19 2.21 5.87
N LEU A 99 -20.98 2.64 5.50
CA LEU A 99 -20.47 3.98 5.82
C LEU A 99 -20.66 4.98 4.67
N GLY A 100 -21.01 4.49 3.47
CA GLY A 100 -21.07 5.31 2.25
C GLY A 100 -19.69 5.80 1.80
N ASN A 101 -19.68 6.66 0.77
CA ASN A 101 -18.45 7.30 0.31
C ASN A 101 -18.06 8.39 1.31
N ARG A 102 -17.00 8.14 2.12
CA ARG A 102 -16.41 9.21 2.95
C ARG A 102 -15.85 10.30 2.02
N LYS A 103 -16.39 11.52 2.11
CA LYS A 103 -15.76 12.69 1.51
C LYS A 103 -14.44 12.92 2.24
N THR A 104 -13.31 12.91 1.53
CA THR A 104 -12.04 13.39 2.10
C THR A 104 -12.22 14.85 2.50
N GLU A 105 -12.17 15.14 3.80
CA GLU A 105 -12.08 16.51 4.29
C GLU A 105 -10.78 17.11 3.77
N ILE A 106 -10.89 18.02 2.81
CA ILE A 106 -9.75 18.79 2.32
C ILE A 106 -9.34 19.69 3.48
N LYS A 107 -8.14 19.46 4.02
CA LYS A 107 -7.53 20.32 5.04
C LYS A 107 -7.38 21.72 4.44
N ARG A 108 -8.25 22.66 4.84
CA ARG A 108 -8.14 24.07 4.43
C ARG A 108 -6.83 24.62 4.98
N VAL A 109 -5.92 24.99 4.08
CA VAL A 109 -4.72 25.76 4.43
C VAL A 109 -5.11 27.23 4.40
N THR A 110 -5.06 27.90 5.55
CA THR A 110 -5.13 29.36 5.63
C THR A 110 -3.72 29.92 5.48
N PHE A 111 -3.50 30.74 4.44
CA PHE A 111 -2.29 31.54 4.34
C PHE A 111 -2.52 32.84 5.12
N GLU A 112 -1.66 33.13 6.09
CA GLU A 112 -1.60 34.46 6.69
C GLU A 112 -1.11 35.43 5.61
N ASN A 113 -2.00 36.31 5.17
CA ASN A 113 -1.66 37.43 4.30
C ASN A 113 -0.86 38.42 5.15
N SER A 114 0.46 38.40 5.04
CA SER A 114 1.30 39.46 5.61
C SER A 114 1.13 40.70 4.74
N GLU A 115 0.07 41.46 5.00
CA GLU A 115 -0.02 42.87 4.60
C GLU A 115 1.03 43.63 5.41
N SER A 116 2.23 43.77 4.84
CA SER A 116 3.15 44.81 5.25
C SER A 116 2.65 46.12 4.65
N ASP A 117 1.59 46.67 5.24
CA ASP A 117 1.18 48.04 4.97
C ASP A 117 2.07 48.97 5.79
N SER A 118 2.63 49.92 5.06
CA SER A 118 3.53 50.98 5.49
C SER A 118 2.86 51.93 6.49
N ASP A 119 3.48 52.14 7.65
CA ASP A 119 3.19 53.29 8.50
C ASP A 119 4.34 54.31 8.41
N ASP A 120 4.01 55.42 7.77
CA ASP A 120 4.74 56.69 7.71
C ASP A 120 5.16 57.17 9.11
N GLU A 121 6.47 57.21 9.39
CA GLU A 121 7.00 58.00 10.51
C GLU A 121 7.25 59.46 10.08
N LYS A 122 6.41 60.36 10.58
CA LYS A 122 6.73 61.77 10.89
C LYS A 122 5.89 62.19 12.11
N PRO A 123 6.25 63.25 12.86
CA PRO A 123 7.55 63.91 13.06
C PRO A 123 7.83 64.20 14.56
N SER A 124 9.01 64.73 14.92
CA SER A 124 9.13 65.61 16.11
C SER A 124 10.39 66.47 16.11
N PHE A 125 10.15 67.79 16.01
CA PHE A 125 10.92 69.01 16.36
C PHE A 125 12.38 69.19 15.91
#